data_AF-A0AAW6IJU5-F1
#
_entry.id   AF-A0AAW6IJU5-F1
#
_cell.length_a   1.000
_cell.length_b   1.000
_cell.length_c   1.000
_cell.angle_alpha   90.00
_cell.angle_beta   90.00
_cell.angle_gamma   90.00
#
_symmetry.space_group_name_H-M   'P 1'
#
loop_
_entity.id
_entity.type
_entity.pdbx_description
1 polymer ?
#
loop_
_entity_poly.entity_id
_entity_poly.type
_entity_poly.pdbx_seq_one_letter_code
_entity_poly.pdbx_strand_id
1 'polypeptide(L)'
;MFYYIGINSWNLLESFVSESISPFSFYQVRGYGNNLSRYIDGTNERVNYLILSTKEIEGDYVLKVNEEILDKSNITPVKKSKTLFTYSKTIYYKKGAVAFLFSSNDLLESFVAESQILFEVKCIEKYKSEFVINTGKTKKPLVTDRIANSFSFQRHEYIVQDNVYDRLKGMIVAYTHAMVFAEDPHEQRLSCQLRDLKNSFAGLNTQVMVSESAVSNAGEYMSLIKKAKAAYNGIIKTKTNLFDILIQLFSEIIKLSKARADELSENKQVSGTDRIENLMAQKEELENKLYNIEYRDGISDLVEELNSIKNQELNNGIKMGKTREYFKKGTLEYERKQYLKNKIKKYEEDNDEYKSIKQDICNIKQQITNIDTGASVYDTTLGALFVRVSEIMNELISKAKTSSKNNGQVNYSCLSLRNSAVSIDVNASVEEKAFLDIIINEALKSEKRVLSDDVVLNLIVESANKYKCREYANTENGKLILRSLREFWAYKHNQCSSFSIPNNLVVLKSLMAFFIKPFGFDQIERYVQNKGVENKEYGYMLRGAFIGYAAFPKTFTDALYGDKNIYIPMDEYLTTIHKQVEAQYPCD
;
A
#
# COMPACT_ATOMS: atom_id res chain seq x y z
N MET A 1 -23.87 14.54 36.30
CA MET A 1 -23.31 15.87 36.63
C MET A 1 -22.30 16.23 35.55
N PHE A 2 -22.06 17.51 35.27
CA PHE A 2 -21.06 17.93 34.27
C PHE A 2 -19.95 18.75 34.91
N TYR A 3 -18.74 18.60 34.38
CA TYR A 3 -17.57 19.38 34.72
C TYR A 3 -17.03 20.11 33.48
N TYR A 4 -16.44 21.28 33.68
CA TYR A 4 -15.81 22.10 32.66
C TYR A 4 -14.31 22.18 32.92
N ILE A 5 -13.51 21.97 31.88
CA ILE A 5 -12.04 21.93 31.92
C ILE A 5 -11.52 22.95 30.90
N GLY A 6 -10.70 23.90 31.36
CA GLY A 6 -10.07 24.87 30.47
C GLY A 6 -8.89 24.22 29.76
N ILE A 7 -8.83 24.34 28.44
CA ILE A 7 -7.76 23.74 27.63
C ILE A 7 -7.23 24.80 26.64
N ASN A 8 -6.03 24.56 26.12
CA ASN A 8 -5.45 25.38 25.06
C ASN A 8 -5.52 24.64 23.70
N SER A 9 -5.17 25.34 22.61
CA SER A 9 -5.20 24.76 21.26
C SER A 9 -4.37 23.48 21.13
N TRP A 10 -3.19 23.47 21.76
CA TRP A 10 -2.29 22.31 21.73
C TRP A 10 -2.93 21.09 22.41
N ASN A 11 -3.44 21.24 23.63
CA ASN A 11 -4.14 20.18 24.36
C ASN A 11 -5.37 19.68 23.61
N LEU A 12 -6.09 20.60 22.95
CA LEU A 12 -7.23 20.24 22.11
C LEU A 12 -6.78 19.30 20.99
N LEU A 13 -5.81 19.71 20.15
CA LEU A 13 -5.30 18.90 19.03
C LEU A 13 -4.70 17.57 19.49
N GLU A 14 -3.89 17.59 20.55
CA GLU A 14 -3.32 16.39 21.15
C GLU A 14 -4.42 15.42 21.53
N SER A 15 -5.49 15.91 22.18
CA SER A 15 -6.55 15.04 22.67
C SER A 15 -7.30 14.30 21.58
N PHE A 16 -7.25 14.78 20.34
CA PHE A 16 -7.80 14.09 19.17
C PHE A 16 -6.83 13.05 18.58
N VAL A 17 -5.56 13.03 18.98
CA VAL A 17 -4.59 11.97 18.62
C VAL A 17 -4.79 10.71 19.47
N SER A 18 -4.92 10.87 20.79
CA SER A 18 -5.15 9.76 21.73
C SER A 18 -6.63 9.49 22.04
N GLU A 19 -7.52 10.41 21.64
CA GLU A 19 -8.94 10.43 22.03
C GLU A 19 -9.10 10.48 23.56
N SER A 20 -8.32 11.35 24.19
CA SER A 20 -8.28 11.52 25.64
C SER A 20 -7.59 12.81 26.04
N ILE A 21 -7.85 13.28 27.27
CA ILE A 21 -7.07 14.36 27.88
C ILE A 21 -6.43 13.88 29.18
N SER A 22 -5.12 14.06 29.27
CA SER A 22 -4.30 13.73 30.44
C SER A 22 -3.82 14.98 31.17
N PRO A 23 -3.45 14.86 32.46
CA PRO A 23 -2.62 15.86 33.12
C PRO A 23 -1.36 16.19 32.31
N PHE A 24 -0.91 17.45 32.35
CA PHE A 24 0.16 17.92 31.48
C PHE A 24 1.46 17.12 31.63
N SER A 25 1.79 16.74 32.86
CA SER A 25 3.00 15.96 33.13
C SER A 25 2.98 14.55 32.52
N PHE A 26 1.82 13.97 32.22
CA PHE A 26 1.73 12.62 31.64
C PHE A 26 2.32 12.59 30.24
N TYR A 27 2.08 13.63 29.45
CA TYR A 27 2.57 13.71 28.06
C TYR A 27 4.10 13.58 27.99
N GLN A 28 4.83 14.09 28.98
CA GLN A 28 6.30 14.00 29.03
C GLN A 28 6.84 12.57 29.08
N VAL A 29 6.09 11.65 29.69
CA VAL A 29 6.60 10.33 30.10
C VAL A 29 5.82 9.17 29.49
N ARG A 30 4.59 9.38 29.02
CA ARG A 30 3.76 8.31 28.44
C ARG A 30 4.30 7.75 27.13
N GLY A 31 5.21 8.45 26.44
CA GLY A 31 5.91 7.92 25.26
C GLY A 31 5.03 7.75 24.00
N TYR A 32 3.83 8.35 23.97
CA TYR A 32 2.93 8.39 22.81
C TYR A 32 2.14 9.72 22.78
N GLY A 33 1.52 10.01 21.62
CA GLY A 33 0.77 11.25 21.37
C GLY A 33 1.50 12.18 20.40
N ASN A 34 1.02 13.41 20.25
CA ASN A 34 1.66 14.39 19.36
C ASN A 34 2.96 14.95 19.98
N ASN A 35 4.01 15.05 19.16
CA ASN A 35 5.31 15.63 19.52
C ASN A 35 5.48 17.07 18.99
N LEU A 36 4.58 17.54 18.11
CA LEU A 36 4.60 18.91 17.60
C LEU A 36 4.36 19.89 18.75
N SER A 37 5.37 20.74 18.98
CA SER A 37 5.38 21.92 19.85
C SER A 37 4.79 21.75 21.26
N ARG A 38 5.35 20.85 22.07
CA ARG A 38 5.18 20.88 23.55
C ARG A 38 5.79 22.12 24.22
N TYR A 39 6.58 22.89 23.46
CA TYR A 39 7.34 24.04 23.94
C TYR A 39 6.51 25.32 23.88
N ILE A 40 5.52 25.46 24.75
CA ILE A 40 4.95 26.77 25.09
C ILE A 40 4.91 26.83 26.62
N ASP A 41 5.98 27.42 27.17
CA ASP A 41 6.30 27.64 28.58
C ASP A 41 6.40 26.41 29.50
N GLY A 42 7.61 26.16 30.02
CA GLY A 42 7.92 25.13 31.03
C GLY A 42 7.23 25.32 32.39
N THR A 43 6.26 26.24 32.50
CA THR A 43 5.49 26.56 33.70
C THR A 43 4.48 25.46 34.07
N ASN A 44 4.00 24.68 33.09
CA ASN A 44 2.97 23.64 33.28
C ASN A 44 3.52 22.20 33.45
N GLU A 45 4.82 22.00 33.34
CA GLU A 45 5.46 20.67 33.34
C GLU A 45 5.26 19.85 34.63
N ARG A 46 4.97 20.53 35.74
CA ARG A 46 4.79 19.91 37.06
C ARG A 46 3.34 19.58 37.40
N VAL A 47 2.39 19.89 36.50
CA VAL A 47 0.96 19.72 36.76
C VAL A 47 0.54 18.26 36.53
N ASN A 48 0.29 17.56 37.64
CA ASN A 48 -0.12 16.14 37.68
C ASN A 48 -1.65 15.95 37.84
N TYR A 49 -2.45 16.97 37.56
CA TYR A 49 -3.91 16.90 37.65
C TYR A 49 -4.59 17.78 36.59
N LEU A 50 -5.85 17.47 36.29
CA LEU A 50 -6.79 18.32 35.56
C LEU A 50 -7.63 19.12 36.56
N ILE A 51 -8.00 20.35 36.19
CA ILE A 51 -8.89 21.19 37.01
C ILE A 51 -10.31 21.06 36.47
N LEU A 52 -11.21 20.57 37.31
CA LEU A 52 -12.62 20.40 37.01
C LEU A 52 -13.43 21.53 37.66
N SER A 53 -14.29 22.19 36.90
CA SER A 53 -15.24 23.18 37.43
C SER A 53 -16.68 22.72 37.26
N THR A 54 -17.51 22.86 38.28
CA THR A 54 -18.97 22.60 38.19
C THR A 54 -19.75 23.77 37.61
N LYS A 55 -19.08 24.92 37.45
CA LYS A 55 -19.59 26.08 36.73
C LYS A 55 -18.88 26.21 35.41
N GLU A 56 -19.60 26.70 34.41
CA GLU A 56 -19.01 27.08 33.14
C GLU A 56 -17.93 28.16 33.34
N ILE A 57 -16.84 28.02 32.61
CA ILE A 57 -15.64 28.84 32.74
C ILE A 57 -15.37 29.62 31.46
N GLU A 58 -14.65 30.72 31.61
CA GLU A 58 -14.15 31.49 30.47
C GLU A 58 -12.89 30.84 29.87
N GLY A 59 -12.81 30.80 28.55
CA GLY A 59 -11.69 30.27 27.80
C GLY A 59 -12.00 30.13 26.31
N ASP A 60 -10.96 30.19 25.48
CA ASP A 60 -11.07 29.98 24.03
C ASP A 60 -11.54 28.57 23.68
N TYR A 61 -11.05 27.59 24.45
CA TYR A 61 -11.40 26.19 24.33
C TYR A 61 -11.75 25.63 25.72
N VAL A 62 -12.94 25.05 25.84
CA VAL A 62 -13.40 24.42 27.09
C VAL A 62 -13.94 23.04 26.78
N LEU A 63 -13.47 22.04 27.51
CA LEU A 63 -14.04 20.69 27.46
C LEU A 63 -15.15 20.57 28.51
N LYS A 64 -16.34 20.18 28.07
CA LYS A 64 -17.44 19.79 28.96
C LYS A 64 -17.49 18.27 29.05
N VAL A 65 -17.38 17.73 30.26
CA VAL A 65 -17.29 16.29 30.52
C VAL A 65 -18.42 15.85 31.43
N ASN A 66 -19.11 14.77 31.06
CA ASN A 66 -20.06 14.08 31.92
C ASN A 66 -19.30 13.28 33.00
N GLU A 67 -19.77 13.36 34.25
CA GLU A 67 -19.22 12.61 35.37
C GLU A 67 -19.18 11.09 35.14
N GLU A 68 -20.01 10.54 34.25
CA GLU A 68 -20.07 9.10 33.97
C GLU A 68 -18.77 8.50 33.40
N ILE A 69 -17.90 9.33 32.80
CA ILE A 69 -16.60 8.91 32.27
C ILE A 69 -15.43 9.26 33.21
N LEU A 70 -15.73 9.72 34.42
CA LEU A 70 -14.75 10.04 35.45
C LEU A 70 -14.73 8.97 36.53
N ASP A 71 -13.53 8.66 37.03
CA ASP A 71 -13.38 7.91 38.28
C ASP A 71 -13.62 8.84 39.47
N LYS A 72 -14.77 8.67 40.14
CA LYS A 72 -15.17 9.50 41.29
C LYS A 72 -14.19 9.45 42.45
N SER A 73 -13.45 8.36 42.62
CA SER A 73 -12.44 8.24 43.68
C SER A 73 -11.25 9.19 43.47
N ASN A 74 -11.04 9.64 42.23
CA ASN A 74 -9.96 10.52 41.82
C ASN A 74 -10.36 12.01 41.77
N ILE A 75 -11.59 12.35 42.19
CA ILE A 75 -12.07 13.74 42.23
C ILE A 75 -11.83 14.31 43.63
N THR A 76 -10.91 15.27 43.75
CA THR A 76 -10.57 15.90 45.03
C THR A 76 -11.01 17.37 45.05
N PRO A 77 -11.73 17.86 46.07
CA PRO A 77 -12.15 19.26 46.15
C PRO A 77 -10.96 20.20 46.38
N VAL A 78 -10.95 21.34 45.69
CA VAL A 78 -9.93 22.38 45.90
C VAL A 78 -10.23 23.15 47.20
N LYS A 79 -9.23 23.30 48.07
CA LYS A 79 -9.35 24.04 49.33
C LYS A 79 -9.94 25.44 49.09
N LYS A 80 -10.94 25.82 49.88
CA LYS A 80 -11.64 27.12 49.82
C LYS A 80 -12.41 27.39 48.52
N SER A 81 -12.72 26.37 47.72
CA SER A 81 -13.65 26.44 46.58
C SER A 81 -14.79 25.44 46.73
N LYS A 82 -16.01 25.85 46.38
CA LYS A 82 -17.19 24.95 46.32
C LYS A 82 -17.45 24.40 44.92
N THR A 83 -16.73 24.89 43.91
CA THR A 83 -17.02 24.61 42.50
C THR A 83 -15.84 24.04 41.75
N LEU A 84 -14.65 23.97 42.36
CA LEU A 84 -13.42 23.50 41.73
C LEU A 84 -12.93 22.21 42.38
N PHE A 85 -12.47 21.29 41.54
CA PHE A 85 -11.96 19.99 41.91
C PHE A 85 -10.70 19.69 41.09
N THR A 86 -9.82 18.83 41.59
CA THR A 86 -8.68 18.27 40.85
C THR A 86 -8.96 16.81 40.49
N TYR A 87 -8.47 16.39 39.32
CA TYR A 87 -8.58 15.01 38.83
C TYR A 87 -7.22 14.49 38.35
N SER A 88 -6.72 13.39 38.91
CA SER A 88 -5.35 12.91 38.70
C SER A 88 -5.17 11.87 37.59
N LYS A 89 -6.24 11.51 36.87
CA LYS A 89 -6.22 10.51 35.79
C LYS A 89 -6.40 11.13 34.41
N THR A 90 -6.11 10.35 33.38
CA THR A 90 -6.52 10.62 32.01
C THR A 90 -8.04 10.43 31.88
N ILE A 91 -8.69 11.32 31.11
CA ILE A 91 -10.10 11.22 30.75
C ILE A 91 -10.16 10.74 29.30
N TYR A 92 -10.61 9.51 29.08
CA TYR A 92 -10.85 8.97 27.73
C TYR A 92 -12.21 9.41 27.23
N TYR A 93 -12.27 9.88 26.00
CA TYR A 93 -13.52 10.40 25.46
C TYR A 93 -14.49 9.28 25.11
N LYS A 94 -15.77 9.56 25.38
CA LYS A 94 -16.89 8.75 24.94
C LYS A 94 -17.89 9.67 24.25
N LYS A 95 -18.31 9.30 23.04
CA LYS A 95 -19.31 10.07 22.30
C LYS A 95 -20.59 10.25 23.12
N GLY A 96 -21.14 11.47 23.13
CA GLY A 96 -22.29 11.86 23.97
C GLY A 96 -21.96 12.19 25.43
N ALA A 97 -20.78 11.83 25.93
CA ALA A 97 -20.32 12.15 27.29
C ALA A 97 -19.36 13.36 27.34
N VAL A 98 -18.95 13.88 26.18
CA VAL A 98 -18.06 15.04 26.04
C VAL A 98 -18.63 16.05 25.05
N ALA A 99 -18.35 17.34 25.27
CA ALA A 99 -18.57 18.40 24.28
C ALA A 99 -17.39 19.37 24.27
N PHE A 100 -17.06 19.88 23.09
CA PHE A 100 -15.93 20.77 22.85
C PHE A 100 -16.49 22.17 22.59
N LEU A 101 -16.31 23.07 23.54
CA LEU A 101 -16.85 24.42 23.52
C LEU A 101 -15.79 25.38 22.99
N PHE A 102 -16.15 26.15 21.95
CA PHE A 102 -15.32 27.17 21.33
C PHE A 102 -15.87 28.56 21.66
N SER A 103 -15.00 29.53 21.97
CA SER A 103 -15.45 30.89 22.27
C SER A 103 -15.98 31.64 21.04
N SER A 104 -15.57 31.24 19.83
CA SER A 104 -16.03 31.79 18.55
C SER A 104 -16.09 30.74 17.45
N ASN A 105 -16.80 31.05 16.35
CA ASN A 105 -16.83 30.20 15.16
C ASN A 105 -15.45 30.14 14.47
N ASP A 106 -14.71 31.25 14.45
CA ASP A 106 -13.39 31.32 13.81
C ASP A 106 -12.40 30.33 14.45
N LEU A 107 -12.45 30.15 15.77
CA LEU A 107 -11.61 29.16 16.46
C LEU A 107 -11.99 27.73 16.09
N LEU A 108 -13.29 27.44 15.95
CA LEU A 108 -13.75 26.12 15.49
C LEU A 108 -13.26 25.85 14.06
N GLU A 109 -13.44 26.80 13.15
CA GLU A 109 -12.99 26.66 11.77
C GLU A 109 -11.46 26.50 11.67
N SER A 110 -10.71 27.29 12.44
CA SER A 110 -9.25 27.17 12.53
C SER A 110 -8.82 25.79 13.05
N PHE A 111 -9.46 25.29 14.11
CA PHE A 111 -9.18 23.95 14.64
C PHE A 111 -9.48 22.85 13.61
N VAL A 112 -10.61 22.93 12.91
CA VAL A 112 -10.97 21.97 11.86
C VAL A 112 -9.97 22.03 10.71
N ALA A 113 -9.56 23.22 10.26
CA ALA A 113 -8.57 23.39 9.20
C ALA A 113 -7.21 22.80 9.61
N GLU A 114 -6.72 23.09 10.82
CA GLU A 114 -5.46 22.55 11.33
C GLU A 114 -5.50 21.02 11.45
N SER A 115 -6.63 20.46 11.91
CA SER A 115 -6.84 19.00 11.98
C SER A 115 -6.86 18.28 10.63
N GLN A 116 -7.06 19.01 9.52
CA GLN A 116 -6.98 18.44 8.17
C GLN A 116 -5.54 18.34 7.67
N ILE A 117 -4.65 19.18 8.18
CA ILE A 117 -3.23 19.22 7.78
C ILE A 117 -2.43 18.17 8.57
N LEU A 118 -2.77 17.96 9.85
CA LEU A 118 -2.06 17.05 10.74
C LEU A 118 -2.52 15.59 10.56
N PHE A 119 -1.62 14.71 10.15
CA PHE A 119 -1.92 13.30 9.85
C PHE A 119 -2.27 12.46 11.09
N GLU A 120 -1.85 12.91 12.27
CA GLU A 120 -2.05 12.22 13.56
C GLU A 120 -3.38 12.59 14.21
N VAL A 121 -3.94 13.77 13.88
CA VAL A 121 -5.19 14.26 14.48
C VAL A 121 -6.37 13.52 13.85
N LYS A 122 -7.06 12.72 14.66
CA LYS A 122 -8.11 11.79 14.22
C LYS A 122 -9.41 12.05 14.99
N CYS A 123 -10.48 11.30 14.72
CA CYS A 123 -11.79 11.42 15.39
C CYS A 123 -12.58 12.72 15.18
N ILE A 124 -12.15 13.62 14.29
CA ILE A 124 -12.86 14.90 14.04
C ILE A 124 -14.31 14.63 13.58
N GLU A 125 -14.49 13.78 12.57
CA GLU A 125 -15.83 13.43 12.09
C GLU A 125 -16.66 12.66 13.13
N LYS A 126 -16.01 11.90 14.02
CA LYS A 126 -16.66 11.20 15.12
C LYS A 126 -17.30 12.17 16.12
N TYR A 127 -16.63 13.25 16.49
CA TYR A 127 -17.09 14.21 17.52
C TYR A 127 -17.63 15.52 16.95
N LYS A 128 -17.82 15.63 15.64
CA LYS A 128 -18.28 16.85 14.98
C LYS A 128 -19.62 17.36 15.53
N SER A 129 -20.51 16.46 15.92
CA SER A 129 -21.80 16.78 16.54
C SER A 129 -21.68 17.32 17.98
N GLU A 130 -20.50 17.21 18.57
CA GLU A 130 -20.17 17.59 19.94
C GLU A 130 -19.39 18.92 19.98
N PHE A 131 -19.15 19.54 18.83
CA PHE A 131 -18.55 20.87 18.71
C PHE A 131 -19.63 21.94 18.89
N VAL A 132 -19.42 22.84 19.87
CA VAL A 132 -20.43 23.81 20.28
C VAL A 132 -19.81 25.20 20.39
N ILE A 133 -20.44 26.19 19.73
CA ILE A 133 -20.06 27.59 19.89
C ILE A 133 -20.69 28.14 21.16
N ASN A 134 -19.87 28.67 22.06
CA ASN A 134 -20.28 29.12 23.38
C ASN A 134 -20.03 30.62 23.58
N THR A 135 -21.03 31.44 23.26
CA THR A 135 -20.99 32.92 23.31
C THR A 135 -21.58 33.52 24.60
N GLY A 136 -21.77 32.74 25.67
CA GLY A 136 -22.42 33.18 26.91
C GLY A 136 -21.79 34.44 27.56
N LYS A 137 -22.63 35.38 28.01
CA LYS A 137 -22.24 36.73 28.51
C LYS A 137 -21.81 36.81 29.98
N THR A 138 -21.95 35.73 30.76
CA THR A 138 -21.59 35.71 32.20
C THR A 138 -20.66 34.54 32.50
N LYS A 139 -19.38 34.71 32.16
CA LYS A 139 -18.33 33.73 32.49
C LYS A 139 -17.44 34.31 33.59
N LYS A 140 -16.89 33.44 34.43
CA LYS A 140 -15.88 33.85 35.42
C LYS A 140 -14.54 33.24 35.01
N PRO A 141 -13.45 34.01 35.06
CA PRO A 141 -12.12 33.46 34.82
C PRO A 141 -11.79 32.41 35.89
N LEU A 142 -11.09 31.36 35.48
CA LEU A 142 -10.64 30.30 36.38
C LEU A 142 -9.50 30.86 37.26
N VAL A 143 -9.76 31.11 38.54
CA VAL A 143 -8.73 31.57 39.48
C VAL A 143 -7.99 30.36 40.06
N THR A 144 -6.79 30.08 39.53
CA THR A 144 -5.96 28.91 39.88
C THR A 144 -4.94 29.17 40.99
N ASP A 145 -4.71 30.43 41.39
CA ASP A 145 -3.73 30.85 42.41
C ASP A 145 -3.88 30.20 43.80
N ARG A 146 -5.00 29.50 44.04
CA ARG A 146 -5.33 28.83 45.31
C ARG A 146 -5.13 27.32 45.28
N ILE A 147 -4.69 26.76 44.17
CA ILE A 147 -4.48 25.31 44.03
C ILE A 147 -3.08 25.00 44.56
N ALA A 148 -3.02 24.65 45.86
CA ALA A 148 -1.82 24.04 46.40
C ALA A 148 -1.53 22.75 45.61
N ASN A 149 -0.29 22.56 45.14
CA ASN A 149 0.14 21.38 44.40
C ASN A 149 -0.33 20.09 45.10
N SER A 150 -1.46 19.54 44.67
CA SER A 150 -1.91 18.21 45.06
C SER A 150 -1.02 17.23 44.30
N PHE A 151 0.12 16.90 44.89
CA PHE A 151 0.95 15.80 44.41
C PHE A 151 0.14 14.52 44.53
N SER A 152 -0.22 13.92 43.39
CA SER A 152 -0.59 12.51 43.36
C SER A 152 0.70 11.69 43.34
N PHE A 153 0.86 10.78 44.30
CA PHE A 153 1.97 9.84 44.36
C PHE A 153 1.80 8.70 43.33
N GLN A 154 0.61 8.54 42.73
CA GLN A 154 0.24 7.44 41.84
C GLN A 154 0.43 7.74 40.34
N ARG A 155 1.20 8.80 40.01
CA ARG A 155 1.39 9.23 38.62
C ARG A 155 1.89 8.09 37.73
N HIS A 156 2.83 7.28 38.25
CA HIS A 156 3.46 6.22 37.48
C HIS A 156 2.45 5.13 37.10
N GLU A 157 1.63 4.70 38.05
CA GLU A 157 0.61 3.67 37.91
C GLU A 157 -0.45 4.08 36.87
N TYR A 158 -0.89 5.34 36.91
CA TYR A 158 -1.82 5.87 35.90
C TYR A 158 -1.22 5.91 34.50
N ILE A 159 0.07 6.24 34.36
CA ILE A 159 0.76 6.20 33.06
C ILE A 159 0.92 4.76 32.56
N VAL A 160 1.17 3.79 33.45
CA VAL A 160 1.22 2.37 33.09
C VAL A 160 -0.14 1.89 32.57
N GLN A 161 -1.24 2.23 33.26
CA GLN A 161 -2.60 1.95 32.79
C GLN A 161 -2.86 2.54 31.41
N ASP A 162 -2.52 3.83 31.23
CA ASP A 162 -2.68 4.54 29.96
C ASP A 162 -1.89 3.90 28.81
N ASN A 163 -0.67 3.45 29.10
CA ASN A 163 0.17 2.76 28.13
C ASN A 163 -0.42 1.43 27.69
N VAL A 164 -0.90 0.63 28.65
CA VAL A 164 -1.56 -0.65 28.38
C VAL A 164 -2.84 -0.43 27.59
N TYR A 165 -3.66 0.54 27.99
CA TYR A 165 -4.92 0.83 27.31
C TYR A 165 -4.71 1.32 25.88
N ASP A 166 -3.76 2.22 25.63
CA ASP A 166 -3.45 2.70 24.26
C ASP A 166 -3.05 1.54 23.33
N ARG A 167 -2.27 0.56 23.82
CA ARG A 167 -1.90 -0.63 23.07
C ARG A 167 -3.08 -1.58 22.83
N LEU A 168 -3.88 -1.84 23.85
CA LEU A 168 -5.11 -2.65 23.72
C LEU A 168 -6.10 -2.00 22.75
N LYS A 169 -6.27 -0.68 22.84
CA LYS A 169 -7.09 0.10 21.92
C LYS A 169 -6.55 0.00 20.50
N GLY A 170 -5.24 0.10 20.30
CA GLY A 170 -4.59 -0.10 19.01
C GLY A 170 -4.90 -1.49 18.43
N MET A 171 -4.72 -2.54 19.24
CA MET A 171 -5.04 -3.93 18.86
C MET A 171 -6.50 -4.09 18.41
N ILE A 172 -7.46 -3.58 19.20
CA ILE A 172 -8.91 -3.71 18.94
C ILE A 172 -9.35 -2.89 17.72
N VAL A 173 -8.82 -1.67 17.56
CA VAL A 173 -9.13 -0.83 16.40
C VAL A 173 -8.56 -1.45 15.12
N ALA A 174 -7.35 -2.01 15.17
CA ALA A 174 -6.77 -2.72 14.04
C ALA A 174 -7.52 -4.01 13.70
N TYR A 175 -7.95 -4.77 14.71
CA TYR A 175 -8.84 -5.94 14.54
C TYR A 175 -10.15 -5.55 13.84
N THR A 176 -10.82 -4.51 14.36
CA THR A 176 -12.08 -4.00 13.81
C THR A 176 -11.90 -3.61 12.35
N HIS A 177 -10.83 -2.88 12.03
CA HIS A 177 -10.51 -2.52 10.65
C HIS A 177 -10.30 -3.74 9.75
N ALA A 178 -9.51 -4.71 10.20
CA ALA A 178 -9.25 -5.92 9.42
C ALA A 178 -10.53 -6.70 9.12
N MET A 179 -11.46 -6.75 10.07
CA MET A 179 -12.72 -7.50 9.96
C MET A 179 -13.78 -6.80 9.12
N VAL A 180 -13.96 -5.49 9.31
CA VAL A 180 -14.88 -4.69 8.48
C VAL A 180 -14.46 -4.72 7.02
N PHE A 181 -13.15 -4.56 6.76
CA PHE A 181 -12.61 -4.52 5.42
C PHE A 181 -12.04 -5.87 4.98
N ALA A 182 -12.53 -6.97 5.56
CA ALA A 182 -12.21 -8.31 5.09
C ALA A 182 -12.92 -8.57 3.76
N GLU A 183 -12.16 -8.94 2.74
CA GLU A 183 -12.71 -9.52 1.52
C GLU A 183 -13.33 -10.88 1.85
N ASP A 184 -14.39 -11.26 1.13
CA ASP A 184 -14.91 -12.62 1.22
C ASP A 184 -13.80 -13.62 0.81
N PRO A 185 -13.58 -14.73 1.54
CA PRO A 185 -12.50 -15.67 1.21
C PRO A 185 -12.57 -16.23 -0.21
N HIS A 186 -13.77 -16.43 -0.77
CA HIS A 186 -13.94 -16.87 -2.15
C HIS A 186 -13.54 -15.76 -3.14
N GLU A 187 -13.94 -14.51 -2.87
CA GLU A 187 -13.53 -13.34 -3.67
C GLU A 187 -12.02 -13.08 -3.63
N GLN A 188 -11.40 -13.19 -2.45
CA GLN A 188 -9.96 -13.05 -2.28
C GLN A 188 -9.22 -14.14 -3.08
N ARG A 189 -9.70 -15.39 -2.99
CA ARG A 189 -9.15 -16.52 -3.74
C ARG A 189 -9.27 -16.31 -5.25
N LEU A 190 -10.39 -15.78 -5.73
CA LEU A 190 -10.57 -15.40 -7.14
C LEU A 190 -9.58 -14.31 -7.56
N SER A 191 -9.44 -13.26 -6.74
CA SER A 191 -8.50 -12.17 -6.99
C SER A 191 -7.05 -12.65 -7.10
N CYS A 192 -6.64 -13.59 -6.24
CA CYS A 192 -5.34 -14.24 -6.31
C CYS A 192 -5.19 -15.05 -7.61
N GLN A 193 -6.19 -15.90 -7.95
CA GLN A 193 -6.15 -16.69 -9.18
C GLN A 193 -6.03 -15.84 -10.44
N LEU A 194 -6.74 -14.71 -10.52
CA LEU A 194 -6.65 -13.79 -11.64
C LEU A 194 -5.28 -13.10 -11.71
N ARG A 195 -4.69 -12.75 -10.56
CA ARG A 195 -3.35 -12.14 -10.51
C ARG A 195 -2.26 -13.14 -10.89
N ASP A 196 -2.36 -14.38 -10.41
CA ASP A 196 -1.45 -15.46 -10.79
C ASP A 196 -1.51 -15.73 -12.29
N LEU A 197 -2.72 -15.83 -12.86
CA LEU A 197 -2.90 -15.99 -14.30
C LEU A 197 -2.27 -14.83 -15.09
N LYS A 198 -2.46 -13.59 -14.65
CA LYS A 198 -1.82 -12.41 -15.28
C LYS A 198 -0.30 -12.51 -15.22
N ASN A 199 0.26 -12.87 -14.07
CA ASN A 199 1.70 -13.02 -13.88
C ASN A 199 2.27 -14.16 -14.73
N SER A 200 1.54 -15.28 -14.85
CA SER A 200 1.91 -16.37 -15.76
C SER A 200 1.97 -15.89 -17.21
N PHE A 201 0.99 -15.12 -17.69
CA PHE A 201 1.04 -14.55 -19.04
C PHE A 201 2.16 -13.53 -19.24
N ALA A 202 2.48 -12.73 -18.22
CA ALA A 202 3.62 -11.82 -18.29
C ALA A 202 4.95 -12.59 -18.39
N GLY A 203 5.10 -13.67 -17.61
CA GLY A 203 6.23 -14.58 -17.71
C GLY A 203 6.30 -15.28 -19.09
N LEU A 204 5.16 -15.71 -19.62
CA LEU A 204 5.06 -16.31 -20.95
C LEU A 204 5.47 -15.32 -22.05
N ASN A 205 5.06 -14.06 -21.96
CA ASN A 205 5.48 -13.02 -22.90
C ASN A 205 7.01 -12.91 -22.93
N THR A 206 7.65 -12.80 -21.76
CA THR A 206 9.11 -12.79 -21.68
C THR A 206 9.71 -14.05 -22.27
N GLN A 207 9.16 -15.22 -21.96
CA GLN A 207 9.64 -16.49 -22.52
C GLN A 207 9.54 -16.51 -24.05
N VAL A 208 8.39 -16.17 -24.63
CA VAL A 208 8.17 -16.21 -26.08
C VAL A 208 8.99 -15.16 -26.82
N MET A 209 9.15 -13.95 -26.27
CA MET A 209 9.85 -12.86 -26.95
C MET A 209 11.37 -12.96 -26.81
N VAL A 210 11.88 -13.50 -25.69
CA VAL A 210 13.33 -13.61 -25.43
C VAL A 210 13.88 -14.97 -25.85
N SER A 211 13.10 -16.05 -25.72
CA SER A 211 13.52 -17.36 -26.21
C SER A 211 13.13 -17.54 -27.68
N GLU A 212 13.82 -18.43 -28.37
CA GLU A 212 13.49 -18.86 -29.73
C GLU A 212 12.54 -20.06 -29.75
N SER A 213 11.93 -20.36 -28.60
CA SER A 213 11.10 -21.54 -28.41
C SER A 213 9.61 -21.20 -28.50
N ALA A 214 8.85 -22.13 -29.08
CA ALA A 214 7.39 -22.08 -29.03
C ALA A 214 6.88 -22.29 -27.59
N VAL A 215 5.60 -22.00 -27.36
CA VAL A 215 4.96 -22.25 -26.06
C VAL A 215 5.01 -23.74 -25.70
N SER A 216 5.77 -24.10 -24.67
CA SER A 216 5.98 -25.50 -24.25
C SER A 216 4.81 -26.09 -23.43
N ASN A 217 4.09 -25.26 -22.67
CA ASN A 217 3.12 -25.72 -21.66
C ASN A 217 1.68 -25.25 -21.94
N ALA A 218 1.26 -25.20 -23.21
CA ALA A 218 -0.03 -24.65 -23.62
C ALA A 218 -1.24 -25.24 -22.86
N GLY A 219 -1.22 -26.54 -22.55
CA GLY A 219 -2.27 -27.21 -21.79
C GLY A 219 -2.44 -26.68 -20.35
N GLU A 220 -1.34 -26.30 -19.69
CA GLU A 220 -1.37 -25.75 -18.33
C GLU A 220 -2.03 -24.39 -18.30
N TYR A 221 -1.63 -23.48 -19.20
CA TYR A 221 -2.25 -22.16 -19.34
C TYR A 221 -3.74 -22.27 -19.66
N MET A 222 -4.13 -23.18 -20.56
CA MET A 222 -5.54 -23.41 -20.88
C MET A 222 -6.34 -23.90 -19.65
N SER A 223 -5.74 -24.76 -18.83
CA SER A 223 -6.32 -25.22 -17.57
C SER A 223 -6.47 -24.07 -16.57
N LEU A 224 -5.46 -23.21 -16.43
CA LEU A 224 -5.50 -22.03 -15.56
C LEU A 224 -6.62 -21.07 -15.97
N ILE A 225 -6.78 -20.78 -17.27
CA ILE A 225 -7.85 -19.92 -17.78
C ILE A 225 -9.23 -20.52 -17.45
N LYS A 226 -9.43 -21.82 -17.69
CA LYS A 226 -10.70 -22.51 -17.40
C LYS A 226 -11.02 -22.52 -15.90
N LYS A 227 -10.01 -22.76 -15.06
CA LYS A 227 -10.15 -22.74 -13.60
C LYS A 227 -10.53 -21.34 -13.10
N ALA A 228 -9.86 -20.30 -13.60
CA ALA A 228 -10.19 -18.91 -13.29
C ALA A 228 -11.61 -18.54 -13.78
N LYS A 229 -12.02 -18.99 -14.97
CA LYS A 229 -13.39 -18.80 -15.49
C LYS A 229 -14.43 -19.44 -14.59
N ALA A 230 -14.21 -20.67 -14.14
CA ALA A 230 -15.12 -21.37 -13.24
C ALA A 230 -15.26 -20.67 -11.89
N ALA A 231 -14.13 -20.25 -11.30
CA ALA A 231 -14.15 -19.48 -10.05
C ALA A 231 -14.85 -18.13 -10.22
N TYR A 232 -14.58 -17.42 -11.33
CA TYR A 232 -15.21 -16.14 -11.63
C TYR A 232 -16.73 -16.28 -11.75
N ASN A 233 -17.22 -17.24 -12.52
CA ASN A 233 -18.65 -17.46 -12.70
C ASN A 233 -19.37 -17.95 -11.43
N GLY A 234 -18.64 -18.59 -10.52
CA GLY A 234 -19.19 -19.02 -9.22
C GLY A 234 -19.45 -17.86 -8.26
N ILE A 235 -18.73 -16.74 -8.42
CA ILE A 235 -18.76 -15.59 -7.50
C ILE A 235 -19.44 -14.39 -8.18
N ILE A 236 -18.96 -14.01 -9.35
CA ILE A 236 -19.47 -12.88 -10.12
C ILE A 236 -20.64 -13.33 -10.98
N LYS A 237 -21.84 -12.86 -10.61
CA LYS A 237 -23.10 -13.22 -11.30
C LYS A 237 -23.24 -12.58 -12.69
N THR A 238 -22.46 -11.54 -12.97
CA THR A 238 -22.48 -10.84 -14.25
C THR A 238 -21.75 -11.65 -15.32
N LYS A 239 -22.45 -11.97 -16.42
CA LYS A 239 -21.86 -12.70 -17.55
C LYS A 239 -20.72 -11.88 -18.18
N THR A 240 -19.65 -12.56 -18.58
CA THR A 240 -18.52 -11.98 -19.28
C THR A 240 -18.07 -12.90 -20.42
N ASN A 241 -17.74 -12.31 -21.58
CA ASN A 241 -17.14 -13.01 -22.72
C ASN A 241 -15.60 -12.93 -22.71
N LEU A 242 -15.01 -12.20 -21.75
CA LEU A 242 -13.58 -11.93 -21.69
C LEU A 242 -12.73 -13.19 -21.60
N PHE A 243 -13.20 -14.23 -20.89
CA PHE A 243 -12.49 -15.52 -20.83
C PHE A 243 -12.49 -16.26 -22.17
N ASP A 244 -13.56 -16.13 -22.96
CA ASP A 244 -13.64 -16.78 -24.28
C ASP A 244 -12.72 -16.06 -25.28
N ILE A 245 -12.68 -14.73 -25.23
CA ILE A 245 -11.71 -13.92 -25.98
C ILE A 245 -10.28 -14.28 -25.55
N LEU A 246 -10.02 -14.43 -24.25
CA LEU A 246 -8.70 -14.82 -23.73
C LEU A 246 -8.24 -16.19 -24.27
N ILE A 247 -9.15 -17.17 -24.36
CA ILE A 247 -8.87 -18.48 -24.95
C ILE A 247 -8.53 -18.35 -26.45
N GLN A 248 -9.26 -17.51 -27.19
CA GLN A 248 -9.01 -17.28 -28.61
C GLN A 248 -7.64 -16.64 -28.84
N LEU A 249 -7.34 -15.54 -28.13
CA LEU A 249 -6.05 -14.86 -28.20
C LEU A 249 -4.91 -15.80 -27.82
N PHE A 250 -5.08 -16.62 -26.78
CA PHE A 250 -4.05 -17.57 -26.39
C PHE A 250 -3.82 -18.66 -27.45
N SER A 251 -4.89 -19.12 -28.12
CA SER A 251 -4.77 -20.07 -29.23
C SER A 251 -4.01 -19.47 -30.42
N GLU A 252 -4.19 -18.17 -30.68
CA GLU A 252 -3.45 -17.43 -31.69
C GLU A 252 -1.98 -17.24 -31.30
N ILE A 253 -1.69 -16.90 -30.05
CA ILE A 253 -0.33 -16.83 -29.50
C ILE A 253 0.40 -18.16 -29.68
N ILE A 254 -0.24 -19.30 -29.39
CA ILE A 254 0.37 -20.62 -29.60
C ILE A 254 0.77 -20.80 -31.07
N LYS A 255 -0.14 -20.51 -32.01
CA LYS A 255 0.14 -20.65 -33.45
C LYS A 255 1.28 -19.75 -33.91
N LEU A 256 1.24 -18.47 -33.56
CA LEU A 256 2.26 -17.50 -33.98
C LEU A 256 3.61 -17.75 -33.30
N SER A 257 3.62 -18.16 -32.03
CA SER A 257 4.86 -18.53 -31.33
C SER A 257 5.55 -19.72 -31.98
N LYS A 258 4.77 -20.68 -32.51
CA LYS A 258 5.31 -21.82 -33.26
C LYS A 258 5.88 -21.37 -34.60
N ALA A 259 5.12 -20.58 -35.37
CA ALA A 259 5.60 -20.04 -36.65
C ALA A 259 6.88 -19.21 -36.49
N ARG A 260 6.98 -18.42 -35.41
CA ARG A 260 8.19 -17.70 -35.02
C ARG A 260 9.35 -18.63 -34.69
N ALA A 261 9.13 -19.65 -33.86
CA ALA A 261 10.18 -20.60 -33.50
C ALA A 261 10.70 -21.36 -34.73
N ASP A 262 9.81 -21.76 -35.63
CA ASP A 262 10.15 -22.42 -36.88
C ASP A 262 11.00 -21.49 -37.77
N GLU A 263 10.57 -20.23 -37.99
CA GLU A 263 11.33 -19.21 -38.77
C GLU A 263 12.73 -18.95 -38.19
N LEU A 264 12.83 -18.76 -36.87
CA LEU A 264 14.12 -18.50 -36.22
C LEU A 264 15.05 -19.72 -36.27
N SER A 265 14.49 -20.93 -36.20
CA SER A 265 15.27 -22.16 -36.35
C SER A 265 15.83 -22.34 -37.77
N GLU A 266 15.05 -22.01 -38.79
CA GLU A 266 15.48 -22.03 -40.20
C GLU A 266 16.61 -21.03 -40.47
N ASN A 267 16.52 -19.84 -39.85
CA ASN A 267 17.50 -18.77 -39.99
C ASN A 267 18.87 -19.10 -39.35
N LYS A 268 18.93 -20.06 -38.41
CA LYS A 268 20.17 -20.46 -37.71
C LYS A 268 20.92 -21.63 -38.32
N GLN A 269 20.27 -22.41 -39.19
CA GLN A 269 20.92 -23.56 -39.85
C GLN A 269 21.87 -23.09 -40.96
N VAL A 270 22.67 -24.01 -41.52
CA VAL A 270 23.56 -23.74 -42.68
C VAL A 270 22.79 -23.08 -43.84
N SER A 271 21.50 -23.40 -43.97
CA SER A 271 20.55 -22.77 -44.89
C SER A 271 20.35 -21.27 -44.66
N GLY A 272 20.54 -20.76 -43.44
CA GLY A 272 20.43 -19.33 -43.11
C GLY A 272 21.56 -18.51 -43.73
N THR A 273 22.80 -19.02 -43.67
CA THR A 273 23.95 -18.45 -44.38
C THR A 273 23.75 -18.48 -45.90
N ASP A 274 23.31 -19.62 -46.45
CA ASP A 274 23.01 -19.75 -47.88
C ASP A 274 21.86 -18.81 -48.31
N ARG A 275 20.88 -18.58 -47.43
CA ARG A 275 19.75 -17.67 -47.66
C ARG A 275 20.20 -16.21 -47.64
N ILE A 276 21.09 -15.81 -46.73
CA ILE A 276 21.69 -14.48 -46.74
C ILE A 276 22.47 -14.26 -48.05
N GLU A 277 23.30 -15.24 -48.46
CA GLU A 277 24.05 -15.15 -49.72
C GLU A 277 23.13 -15.02 -50.94
N ASN A 278 22.07 -15.83 -51.01
CA ASN A 278 21.06 -15.72 -52.08
C ASN A 278 20.32 -14.37 -52.08
N LEU A 279 19.94 -13.87 -50.89
CA LEU A 279 19.30 -12.56 -50.75
C LEU A 279 20.26 -11.42 -51.15
N MET A 280 21.55 -11.53 -50.83
CA MET A 280 22.58 -10.58 -51.27
C MET A 280 22.73 -10.59 -52.79
N ALA A 281 22.77 -11.76 -53.42
CA ALA A 281 22.84 -11.89 -54.88
C ALA A 281 21.60 -11.31 -55.58
N GLN A 282 20.39 -11.60 -55.08
CA GLN A 282 19.14 -11.01 -55.59
C GLN A 282 19.11 -9.50 -55.43
N LYS A 283 19.57 -8.99 -54.29
CA LYS A 283 19.70 -7.55 -54.05
C LYS A 283 20.66 -6.93 -55.07
N GLU A 284 21.81 -7.55 -55.33
CA GLU A 284 22.79 -7.06 -56.32
C GLU A 284 22.20 -7.05 -57.74
N GLU A 285 21.45 -8.09 -58.13
CA GLU A 285 20.76 -8.13 -59.43
C GLU A 285 19.72 -7.01 -59.56
N LEU A 286 18.92 -6.77 -58.52
CA LEU A 286 17.94 -5.70 -58.49
C LEU A 286 18.60 -4.32 -58.47
N GLU A 287 19.70 -4.14 -57.74
CA GLU A 287 20.49 -2.90 -57.73
C GLU A 287 21.10 -2.63 -59.11
N ASN A 288 21.56 -3.66 -59.83
CA ASN A 288 22.03 -3.54 -61.22
C ASN A 288 20.90 -3.21 -62.20
N LYS A 289 19.71 -3.81 -62.06
CA LYS A 289 18.52 -3.45 -62.86
C LYS A 289 18.10 -2.00 -62.61
N LEU A 290 18.09 -1.59 -61.34
CA LEU A 290 17.78 -0.22 -60.95
C LEU A 290 18.76 0.76 -61.60
N TYR A 291 20.07 0.47 -61.54
CA TYR A 291 21.11 1.27 -62.17
C TYR A 291 20.90 1.41 -63.69
N ASN A 292 20.55 0.32 -64.38
CA ASN A 292 20.29 0.35 -65.82
C ASN A 292 19.07 1.19 -66.19
N ILE A 293 18.00 1.15 -65.38
CA ILE A 293 16.81 1.99 -65.56
C ILE A 293 17.19 3.47 -65.34
N GLU A 294 17.96 3.76 -64.29
CA GLU A 294 18.43 5.11 -64.00
C GLU A 294 19.28 5.68 -65.13
N TYR A 295 20.15 4.86 -65.70
CA TYR A 295 21.03 5.24 -66.80
C TYR A 295 20.24 5.48 -68.09
N ARG A 296 19.33 4.57 -68.45
CA ARG A 296 18.48 4.67 -69.64
C ARG A 296 17.60 5.93 -69.60
N ASP A 297 17.05 6.25 -68.44
CA ASP A 297 16.05 7.31 -68.30
C ASP A 297 16.67 8.65 -67.86
N GLY A 298 18.01 8.75 -67.83
CA GLY A 298 18.75 9.96 -67.49
C GLY A 298 18.57 10.42 -66.03
N ILE A 299 18.20 9.48 -65.15
CA ILE A 299 18.05 9.70 -63.71
C ILE A 299 19.39 9.58 -62.99
N SER A 300 20.32 8.75 -63.50
CA SER A 300 21.67 8.58 -62.91
C SER A 300 22.37 9.93 -62.71
N ASP A 301 22.37 10.79 -63.73
CA ASP A 301 22.99 12.13 -63.65
C ASP A 301 22.37 12.99 -62.54
N LEU A 302 21.05 12.91 -62.37
CA LEU A 302 20.32 13.66 -61.33
C LEU A 302 20.65 13.12 -59.92
N VAL A 303 20.80 11.80 -59.80
CA VAL A 303 21.15 11.12 -58.54
C VAL A 303 22.60 11.41 -58.16
N GLU A 304 23.53 11.36 -59.11
CA GLU A 304 24.94 11.71 -58.92
C GLU A 304 25.10 13.17 -58.51
N GLU A 305 24.41 14.09 -59.18
CA GLU A 305 24.43 15.51 -58.84
C GLU A 305 23.87 15.75 -57.43
N LEU A 306 22.76 15.08 -57.09
CA LEU A 306 22.16 15.15 -55.76
C LEU A 306 23.14 14.62 -54.69
N ASN A 307 23.85 13.52 -54.99
CA ASN A 307 24.82 12.94 -54.07
C ASN A 307 26.07 13.82 -53.93
N SER A 308 26.53 14.47 -54.99
CA SER A 308 27.61 15.46 -54.94
C SER A 308 27.28 16.61 -53.99
N ILE A 309 26.06 17.17 -54.09
CA ILE A 309 25.59 18.21 -53.16
C ILE A 309 25.51 17.68 -51.72
N LYS A 310 24.98 16.46 -51.50
CA LYS A 310 24.92 15.85 -50.17
C LYS A 310 26.32 15.60 -49.57
N ASN A 311 27.29 15.22 -50.39
CA ASN A 311 28.67 14.98 -49.97
C ASN A 311 29.39 16.30 -49.62
N GLN A 312 29.09 17.38 -50.34
CA GLN A 312 29.57 18.71 -49.96
C GLN A 312 29.02 19.14 -48.59
N GLU A 313 27.73 18.90 -48.30
CA GLU A 313 27.16 19.17 -46.97
C GLU A 313 27.82 18.34 -45.85
N LEU A 314 28.15 17.08 -46.15
CA LEU A 314 28.88 16.22 -45.22
C LEU A 314 30.29 16.77 -44.95
N ASN A 315 31.04 17.08 -46.01
CA ASN A 315 32.39 17.63 -45.91
C ASN A 315 32.43 18.99 -45.19
N ASN A 316 31.42 19.84 -45.41
CA ASN A 316 31.25 21.10 -44.71
C ASN A 316 30.95 20.88 -43.22
N GLY A 317 30.13 19.88 -42.90
CA GLY A 317 29.88 19.44 -41.52
C GLY A 317 31.16 18.99 -40.81
N ILE A 318 31.94 18.12 -41.45
CA ILE A 318 33.21 17.61 -40.90
C ILE A 318 34.17 18.76 -40.59
N LYS A 319 34.31 19.74 -41.51
CA LYS A 319 35.13 20.94 -41.30
C LYS A 319 34.67 21.81 -40.12
N MET A 320 33.41 21.68 -39.71
CA MET A 320 32.78 22.41 -38.61
C MET A 320 32.57 21.57 -37.34
N GLY A 321 33.11 20.34 -37.27
CA GLY A 321 32.94 19.45 -36.12
C GLY A 321 31.52 18.88 -35.96
N LYS A 322 30.72 18.87 -37.03
CA LYS A 322 29.37 18.29 -37.06
C LYS A 322 29.31 17.10 -38.01
N THR A 323 28.30 16.25 -37.86
CA THR A 323 28.03 15.14 -38.80
C THR A 323 27.61 15.64 -40.18
N ARG A 324 26.99 16.83 -40.29
CA ARG A 324 26.56 17.44 -41.55
C ARG A 324 26.26 18.93 -41.39
N GLU A 325 26.58 19.75 -42.38
CA GLU A 325 26.18 21.16 -42.46
C GLU A 325 25.36 21.37 -43.74
N TYR A 326 24.07 21.67 -43.61
CA TYR A 326 23.15 21.83 -44.74
C TYR A 326 23.31 23.20 -45.41
N PHE A 327 23.13 23.27 -46.73
CA PHE A 327 23.02 24.54 -47.43
C PHE A 327 21.81 25.34 -46.94
N LYS A 328 21.97 26.67 -46.77
CA LYS A 328 20.90 27.54 -46.27
C LYS A 328 19.77 27.67 -47.29
N LYS A 329 18.53 27.76 -46.80
CA LYS A 329 17.35 27.96 -47.64
C LYS A 329 17.51 29.24 -48.48
N GLY A 330 17.25 29.15 -49.79
CA GLY A 330 17.43 30.24 -50.74
C GLY A 330 18.82 30.33 -51.41
N THR A 331 19.79 29.45 -51.07
CA THR A 331 21.02 29.33 -51.87
C THR A 331 20.80 28.47 -53.12
N LEU A 332 21.64 28.67 -54.14
CA LEU A 332 21.56 27.92 -55.39
C LEU A 332 21.65 26.40 -55.17
N GLU A 333 22.52 25.94 -54.27
CA GLU A 333 22.72 24.54 -53.94
C GLU A 333 21.52 23.95 -53.18
N TYR A 334 20.90 24.73 -52.29
CA TYR A 334 19.68 24.32 -51.61
C TYR A 334 18.53 24.15 -52.60
N GLU A 335 18.29 25.16 -53.46
CA GLU A 335 17.22 25.11 -54.46
C GLU A 335 17.46 24.00 -55.48
N ARG A 336 18.71 23.81 -55.92
CA ARG A 336 19.07 22.70 -56.82
C ARG A 336 18.84 21.34 -56.17
N LYS A 337 19.20 21.17 -54.90
CA LYS A 337 18.92 19.95 -54.13
C LYS A 337 17.42 19.66 -54.01
N GLN A 338 16.58 20.67 -53.76
CA GLN A 338 15.13 20.49 -53.70
C GLN A 338 14.55 20.13 -55.07
N TYR A 339 15.01 20.80 -56.13
CA TYR A 339 14.64 20.48 -57.50
C TYR A 339 14.98 19.03 -57.87
N LEU A 340 16.22 18.60 -57.61
CA LEU A 340 16.67 17.22 -57.88
C LEU A 340 15.85 16.20 -57.09
N LYS A 341 15.60 16.44 -55.79
CA LYS A 341 14.74 15.59 -54.97
C LYS A 341 13.33 15.47 -55.52
N ASN A 342 12.71 16.58 -55.91
CA ASN A 342 11.35 16.58 -56.45
C ASN A 342 11.28 15.87 -57.80
N LYS A 343 12.29 16.05 -58.66
CA LYS A 343 12.34 15.40 -59.98
C LYS A 343 12.54 13.89 -59.88
N ILE A 344 13.44 13.44 -58.98
CA ILE A 344 13.66 12.01 -58.69
C ILE A 344 12.41 11.40 -58.04
N LYS A 345 11.80 12.08 -57.06
CA LYS A 345 10.59 11.61 -56.40
C LYS A 345 9.40 11.52 -57.36
N LYS A 346 9.25 12.48 -58.26
CA LYS A 346 8.20 12.43 -59.28
C LYS A 346 8.40 11.23 -60.21
N TYR A 347 9.64 10.98 -60.64
CA TYR A 347 9.96 9.80 -61.43
C TYR A 347 9.71 8.48 -60.68
N GLU A 348 10.00 8.43 -59.37
CA GLU A 348 9.65 7.30 -58.48
C GLU A 348 8.15 7.04 -58.39
N GLU A 349 7.33 8.09 -58.40
CA GLU A 349 5.88 7.97 -58.32
C GLU A 349 5.26 7.60 -59.68
N ASP A 350 5.85 8.08 -60.78
CA ASP A 350 5.36 7.90 -62.15
C ASP A 350 5.85 6.58 -62.81
N ASN A 351 6.91 5.95 -62.29
CA ASN A 351 7.46 4.70 -62.82
C ASN A 351 7.23 3.51 -61.85
N ASP A 352 6.21 2.71 -62.15
CA ASP A 352 5.82 1.53 -61.35
C ASP A 352 6.93 0.47 -61.26
N GLU A 353 7.71 0.26 -62.34
CA GLU A 353 8.81 -0.69 -62.36
C GLU A 353 9.94 -0.25 -61.41
N TYR A 354 10.34 1.03 -61.48
CA TYR A 354 11.35 1.62 -60.61
C TYR A 354 10.94 1.56 -59.14
N LYS A 355 9.66 1.88 -58.85
CA LYS A 355 9.08 1.83 -57.51
C LYS A 355 9.06 0.41 -56.94
N SER A 356 8.66 -0.58 -57.76
CA SER A 356 8.63 -1.98 -57.35
C SER A 356 10.02 -2.49 -56.99
N ILE A 357 11.02 -2.24 -57.84
CA ILE A 357 12.41 -2.67 -57.61
C ILE A 357 12.97 -2.05 -56.32
N LYS A 358 12.71 -0.77 -56.05
CA LYS A 358 13.11 -0.13 -54.79
C LYS A 358 12.46 -0.77 -53.56
N GLN A 359 11.17 -1.10 -53.66
CA GLN A 359 10.46 -1.76 -52.57
C GLN A 359 11.02 -3.16 -52.32
N ASP A 360 11.35 -3.91 -53.37
CA ASP A 360 11.93 -5.25 -53.26
C ASP A 360 13.32 -5.22 -52.61
N ILE A 361 14.18 -4.27 -53.01
CA ILE A 361 15.48 -4.05 -52.36
C ILE A 361 15.30 -3.72 -50.86
N CYS A 362 14.31 -2.90 -50.51
CA CYS A 362 14.01 -2.57 -49.12
C CYS A 362 13.54 -3.81 -48.33
N ASN A 363 12.67 -4.62 -48.93
CA ASN A 363 12.18 -5.86 -48.34
C ASN A 363 13.32 -6.86 -48.10
N ILE A 364 14.24 -7.02 -49.06
CA ILE A 364 15.41 -7.89 -48.93
C ILE A 364 16.34 -7.40 -47.81
N LYS A 365 16.63 -6.09 -47.75
CA LYS A 365 17.46 -5.51 -46.66
C LYS A 365 16.86 -5.77 -45.28
N GLN A 366 15.54 -5.67 -45.16
CA GLN A 366 14.84 -5.97 -43.92
C GLN A 366 14.94 -7.47 -43.56
N GLN A 367 14.79 -8.37 -44.54
CA GLN A 367 14.95 -9.82 -44.31
C GLN A 367 16.37 -10.17 -43.83
N ILE A 368 17.41 -9.61 -44.45
CA ILE A 368 18.80 -9.82 -44.01
C ILE A 368 18.98 -9.34 -42.56
N THR A 369 18.49 -8.13 -42.26
CA THR A 369 18.56 -7.56 -40.90
C THR A 369 17.83 -8.42 -39.88
N ASN A 370 16.67 -8.98 -40.24
CA ASN A 370 15.90 -9.86 -39.35
C ASN A 370 16.66 -11.15 -39.04
N ILE A 371 17.32 -11.75 -40.04
CA ILE A 371 18.15 -12.95 -39.86
C ILE A 371 19.33 -12.64 -38.92
N ASP A 372 20.03 -11.52 -39.14
CA ASP A 372 21.19 -11.11 -38.34
C ASP A 372 20.82 -10.77 -36.88
N THR A 373 19.65 -10.17 -36.66
CA THR A 373 19.20 -9.70 -35.34
C THR A 373 18.36 -10.72 -34.57
N GLY A 374 18.00 -11.85 -35.19
CA GLY A 374 17.07 -12.83 -34.62
C GLY A 374 15.64 -12.29 -34.45
N ALA A 375 15.26 -11.30 -35.27
CA ALA A 375 13.91 -10.74 -35.29
C ALA A 375 13.02 -11.53 -36.25
N SER A 376 11.74 -11.65 -35.91
CA SER A 376 10.75 -12.35 -36.72
C SER A 376 9.64 -11.41 -37.17
N VAL A 377 9.05 -11.69 -38.33
CA VAL A 377 7.86 -10.98 -38.82
C VAL A 377 6.66 -11.09 -37.87
N TYR A 378 6.65 -12.10 -36.98
CA TYR A 378 5.58 -12.33 -36.02
C TYR A 378 5.72 -11.51 -34.73
N ASP A 379 6.87 -10.89 -34.47
CA ASP A 379 7.16 -10.22 -33.18
C ASP A 379 6.17 -9.08 -32.87
N THR A 380 5.84 -8.27 -33.88
CA THR A 380 4.92 -7.13 -33.71
C THR A 380 3.51 -7.61 -33.34
N THR A 381 3.03 -8.64 -34.05
CA THR A 381 1.69 -9.20 -33.82
C THR A 381 1.62 -9.92 -32.47
N LEU A 382 2.64 -10.71 -32.11
CA LEU A 382 2.74 -11.35 -30.80
C LEU A 382 2.73 -10.31 -29.67
N GLY A 383 3.51 -9.24 -29.80
CA GLY A 383 3.52 -8.13 -28.84
C GLY A 383 2.13 -7.52 -28.64
N ALA A 384 1.40 -7.25 -29.73
CA ALA A 384 0.05 -6.71 -29.67
C ALA A 384 -0.95 -7.68 -28.98
N LEU A 385 -0.85 -8.99 -29.24
CA LEU A 385 -1.68 -10.00 -28.58
C LEU A 385 -1.42 -10.05 -27.07
N PHE A 386 -0.17 -10.00 -26.62
CA PHE A 386 0.15 -9.99 -25.18
C PHE A 386 -0.32 -8.71 -24.48
N VAL A 387 -0.26 -7.56 -25.15
CA VAL A 387 -0.86 -6.31 -24.64
C VAL A 387 -2.37 -6.51 -24.45
N ARG A 388 -3.05 -7.08 -25.44
CA ARG A 388 -4.49 -7.33 -25.37
C ARG A 388 -4.87 -8.32 -24.26
N VAL A 389 -4.07 -9.36 -24.04
CA VAL A 389 -4.21 -10.28 -22.90
C VAL A 389 -4.11 -9.52 -21.57
N SER A 390 -3.12 -8.62 -21.43
CA SER A 390 -2.93 -7.82 -20.22
C SER A 390 -4.13 -6.91 -19.93
N GLU A 391 -4.68 -6.26 -20.96
CA GLU A 391 -5.89 -5.43 -20.85
C GLU A 391 -7.09 -6.23 -20.34
N ILE A 392 -7.34 -7.40 -20.94
CA ILE A 392 -8.44 -8.31 -20.54
C ILE A 392 -8.26 -8.75 -19.08
N MET A 393 -7.04 -9.12 -18.68
CA MET A 393 -6.75 -9.52 -17.31
C MET A 393 -6.98 -8.39 -16.31
N ASN A 394 -6.60 -7.15 -16.65
CA ASN A 394 -6.86 -5.98 -15.79
C ASN A 394 -8.36 -5.71 -15.67
N GLU A 395 -9.12 -5.85 -16.75
CA GLU A 395 -10.57 -5.68 -16.73
C GLU A 395 -11.26 -6.74 -15.85
N LEU A 396 -10.86 -8.01 -15.99
CA LEU A 396 -11.35 -9.11 -15.14
C LEU A 396 -11.05 -8.85 -13.65
N ILE A 397 -9.83 -8.43 -13.32
CA ILE A 397 -9.44 -8.08 -11.95
C ILE A 397 -10.27 -6.90 -11.42
N SER A 398 -10.50 -5.86 -12.23
CA SER A 398 -11.30 -4.70 -11.82
C SER A 398 -12.75 -5.09 -11.52
N LYS A 399 -13.37 -5.93 -12.37
CA LYS A 399 -14.75 -6.39 -12.16
C LYS A 399 -14.91 -7.29 -10.95
N ALA A 400 -13.85 -8.01 -10.56
CA ALA A 400 -13.85 -8.84 -9.36
C ALA A 400 -13.80 -8.02 -8.05
N LYS A 401 -13.26 -6.80 -8.07
CA LYS A 401 -13.12 -5.94 -6.86
C LYS A 401 -14.40 -5.23 -6.42
N THR A 402 -15.39 -5.10 -7.30
CA THR A 402 -16.60 -4.30 -7.04
C THR A 402 -17.71 -5.06 -6.30
N SER A 403 -17.52 -6.33 -5.92
CA SER A 403 -18.61 -7.20 -5.47
C SER A 403 -18.88 -7.27 -3.97
N SER A 404 -18.00 -6.76 -3.08
CA SER A 404 -18.27 -6.82 -1.63
C SER A 404 -17.78 -5.62 -0.83
N LYS A 405 -18.69 -5.06 -0.04
CA LYS A 405 -18.37 -4.44 1.25
C LYS A 405 -19.02 -5.32 2.31
N ASN A 406 -18.22 -6.02 3.10
CA ASN A 406 -18.72 -6.69 4.28
C ASN A 406 -19.13 -5.63 5.31
N ASN A 407 -20.43 -5.39 5.45
CA ASN A 407 -20.98 -4.60 6.57
C ASN A 407 -21.04 -5.45 7.86
N GLY A 408 -20.09 -6.37 8.05
CA GLY A 408 -20.14 -7.42 9.06
C GLY A 408 -20.08 -6.85 10.47
N GLN A 409 -21.00 -7.28 11.32
CA GLN A 409 -20.92 -7.05 12.76
C GLN A 409 -19.66 -7.72 13.30
N VAL A 410 -18.74 -6.94 13.88
CA VAL A 410 -17.47 -7.45 14.41
C VAL A 410 -17.71 -8.20 15.72
N ASN A 411 -17.19 -9.43 15.83
CA ASN A 411 -17.33 -10.23 17.03
C ASN A 411 -16.15 -9.99 17.98
N TYR A 412 -16.38 -9.30 19.09
CA TYR A 412 -15.37 -9.07 20.12
C TYR A 412 -15.28 -10.17 21.19
N SER A 413 -16.19 -11.15 21.20
CA SER A 413 -16.19 -12.23 22.21
C SER A 413 -15.00 -13.18 22.10
N CYS A 414 -14.31 -13.18 20.96
CA CYS A 414 -13.05 -13.90 20.79
C CYS A 414 -11.90 -13.30 21.61
N LEU A 415 -12.02 -12.05 22.08
CA LEU A 415 -10.99 -11.36 22.85
C LEU A 415 -11.32 -11.40 24.34
N SER A 416 -10.40 -11.94 25.14
CA SER A 416 -10.52 -11.97 26.60
C SER A 416 -9.27 -11.37 27.26
N LEU A 417 -9.49 -10.55 28.29
CA LEU A 417 -8.43 -9.96 29.11
C LEU A 417 -8.53 -10.53 30.52
N ARG A 418 -7.51 -11.27 30.96
CA ARG A 418 -7.43 -11.85 32.32
C ARG A 418 -6.03 -11.63 32.88
N ASN A 419 -5.93 -11.11 34.11
CA ASN A 419 -4.67 -10.88 34.81
C ASN A 419 -3.63 -10.13 33.96
N SER A 420 -4.08 -9.07 33.28
CA SER A 420 -3.26 -8.25 32.39
C SER A 420 -2.65 -8.99 31.20
N ALA A 421 -3.24 -10.14 30.83
CA ALA A 421 -2.88 -10.91 29.66
C ALA A 421 -4.10 -11.06 28.74
N VAL A 422 -3.87 -10.89 27.44
CA VAL A 422 -4.85 -11.10 26.39
C VAL A 422 -4.83 -12.57 25.98
N SER A 423 -6.00 -13.18 25.82
CA SER A 423 -6.16 -14.46 25.11
C SER A 423 -7.19 -14.30 24.01
N ILE A 424 -6.85 -14.82 22.84
CA ILE A 424 -7.60 -14.69 21.60
C ILE A 424 -8.10 -16.07 21.22
N ASP A 425 -9.41 -16.23 21.15
CA ASP A 425 -10.03 -17.43 20.62
C ASP A 425 -9.97 -17.38 19.09
N VAL A 426 -9.43 -18.43 18.49
CA VAL A 426 -9.18 -18.52 17.04
C VAL A 426 -9.66 -19.86 16.53
N ASN A 427 -10.25 -19.86 15.34
CA ASN A 427 -10.58 -21.09 14.63
C ASN A 427 -9.33 -21.65 13.93
N ALA A 428 -8.31 -22.00 14.71
CA ALA A 428 -7.02 -22.51 14.24
C ALA A 428 -6.48 -23.58 15.19
N SER A 429 -5.27 -24.11 14.93
CA SER A 429 -4.68 -25.12 15.81
C SER A 429 -4.36 -24.55 17.20
N VAL A 430 -4.34 -25.41 18.22
CA VAL A 430 -4.02 -25.00 19.60
C VAL A 430 -2.61 -24.40 19.68
N GLU A 431 -1.68 -24.90 18.87
CA GLU A 431 -0.32 -24.35 18.72
C GLU A 431 -0.32 -22.92 18.19
N GLU A 432 -1.10 -22.65 17.14
CA GLU A 432 -1.22 -21.31 16.55
C GLU A 432 -1.85 -20.33 17.53
N LYS A 433 -2.91 -20.74 18.22
CA LYS A 433 -3.52 -19.96 19.31
C LYS A 433 -2.49 -19.64 20.40
N ALA A 434 -1.76 -20.64 20.87
CA ALA A 434 -0.77 -20.46 21.93
C ALA A 434 0.35 -19.52 21.52
N PHE A 435 0.85 -19.61 20.28
CA PHE A 435 1.86 -18.69 19.78
C PHE A 435 1.32 -17.26 19.63
N LEU A 436 0.10 -17.10 19.11
CA LEU A 436 -0.58 -15.81 18.98
C LEU A 436 -0.74 -15.12 20.34
N ASP A 437 -1.25 -15.84 21.34
CA ASP A 437 -1.42 -15.33 22.70
C ASP A 437 -0.06 -14.87 23.26
N ILE A 438 1.01 -15.66 23.09
CA ILE A 438 2.35 -15.28 23.56
C ILE A 438 2.81 -13.99 22.88
N ILE A 439 2.85 -13.94 21.54
CA ILE A 439 3.45 -12.80 20.83
C ILE A 439 2.65 -11.50 21.01
N ILE A 440 1.32 -11.58 21.10
CA ILE A 440 0.49 -10.42 21.40
C ILE A 440 0.82 -9.88 22.79
N ASN A 441 0.93 -10.75 23.81
CA ASN A 441 1.28 -10.31 25.15
C ASN A 441 2.71 -9.77 25.25
N GLU A 442 3.66 -10.29 24.47
CA GLU A 442 5.00 -9.70 24.36
C GLU A 442 4.95 -8.32 23.71
N ALA A 443 4.17 -8.17 22.64
CA ALA A 443 3.97 -6.87 22.00
C ALA A 443 3.32 -5.86 22.95
N LEU A 444 2.34 -6.26 23.78
CA LEU A 444 1.71 -5.38 24.76
C LEU A 444 2.66 -4.92 25.87
N LYS A 445 3.68 -5.73 26.21
CA LYS A 445 4.65 -5.44 27.28
C LYS A 445 5.90 -4.70 26.80
N SER A 446 6.11 -4.61 25.49
CA SER A 446 7.32 -3.98 24.95
C SER A 446 7.45 -2.53 25.41
N GLU A 447 8.64 -2.10 25.82
CA GLU A 447 8.90 -0.68 26.10
C GLU A 447 9.02 0.14 24.80
N LYS A 448 9.38 -0.52 23.70
CA LYS A 448 9.54 0.11 22.39
C LYS A 448 8.17 0.24 21.70
N ARG A 449 7.97 1.38 21.05
CA ARG A 449 6.77 1.69 20.23
C ARG A 449 7.12 1.95 18.76
N VAL A 450 8.34 2.44 18.50
CA VAL A 450 8.82 2.69 17.14
C VAL A 450 9.26 1.38 16.51
N LEU A 451 8.67 1.05 15.38
CA LEU A 451 9.03 -0.13 14.61
C LEU A 451 10.36 0.06 13.88
N SER A 452 11.22 -0.93 13.99
CA SER A 452 12.39 -1.16 13.14
C SER A 452 12.50 -2.66 12.84
N ASP A 453 13.30 -3.05 11.86
CA ASP A 453 13.56 -4.47 11.58
C ASP A 453 14.10 -5.17 12.83
N ASP A 454 15.05 -4.56 13.55
CA ASP A 454 15.61 -5.12 14.79
C ASP A 454 14.56 -5.31 15.89
N VAL A 455 13.64 -4.35 16.03
CA VAL A 455 12.57 -4.43 17.04
C VAL A 455 11.62 -5.57 16.73
N VAL A 456 11.25 -5.75 15.45
CA VAL A 456 10.39 -6.87 15.02
C VAL A 456 11.11 -8.20 15.22
N LEU A 457 12.40 -8.28 14.89
CA LEU A 457 13.20 -9.50 15.08
C LEU A 457 13.34 -9.85 16.57
N ASN A 458 13.55 -8.86 17.44
CA ASN A 458 13.61 -9.08 18.89
C ASN A 458 12.28 -9.60 19.43
N LEU A 459 11.15 -9.01 19.02
CA LEU A 459 9.82 -9.50 19.38
C LEU A 459 9.61 -10.96 18.97
N ILE A 460 10.05 -11.34 17.76
CA ILE A 460 9.99 -12.72 17.28
C ILE A 460 10.84 -13.63 18.16
N VAL A 461 12.08 -13.24 18.48
CA VAL A 461 13.02 -14.04 19.28
C VAL A 461 12.49 -14.25 20.70
N GLU A 462 12.04 -13.19 21.37
CA GLU A 462 11.49 -13.26 22.73
C GLU A 462 10.25 -14.16 22.78
N SER A 463 9.34 -13.98 21.82
CA SER A 463 8.11 -14.78 21.72
C SER A 463 8.42 -16.25 21.40
N ALA A 464 9.34 -16.52 20.47
CA ALA A 464 9.74 -17.87 20.11
C ALA A 464 10.43 -18.60 21.27
N ASN A 465 11.27 -17.90 22.04
CA ASN A 465 11.90 -18.47 23.23
C ASN A 465 10.87 -18.84 24.30
N LYS A 466 9.88 -17.97 24.55
CA LYS A 466 8.76 -18.26 25.47
C LYS A 466 7.89 -19.41 24.96
N TYR A 467 7.61 -19.45 23.67
CA TYR A 467 6.83 -20.52 23.05
C TYR A 467 7.54 -21.87 23.13
N LYS A 468 8.85 -21.92 22.88
CA LYS A 468 9.67 -23.14 22.94
C LYS A 468 9.60 -23.86 24.29
N CYS A 469 9.35 -23.14 25.38
CA CYS A 469 9.20 -23.70 26.72
C CYS A 469 7.81 -24.30 27.00
N ARG A 470 6.87 -24.28 26.03
CA ARG A 470 5.52 -24.84 26.18
C ARG A 470 5.43 -26.24 25.57
N GLU A 471 4.53 -27.07 26.10
CA GLU A 471 4.30 -28.43 25.61
C GLU A 471 3.92 -28.45 24.12
N TYR A 472 3.13 -27.46 23.68
CA TYR A 472 2.70 -27.25 22.29
C TYR A 472 3.87 -27.13 21.30
N ALA A 473 5.05 -26.69 21.73
CA ALA A 473 6.20 -26.52 20.85
C ALA A 473 6.76 -27.85 20.32
N ASN A 474 6.46 -28.97 20.98
CA ASN A 474 6.96 -30.29 20.61
C ASN A 474 6.08 -31.03 19.60
N THR A 475 4.87 -30.54 19.34
CA THR A 475 3.98 -31.10 18.31
C THR A 475 4.50 -30.79 16.91
N GLU A 476 3.93 -31.43 15.89
CA GLU A 476 4.33 -31.20 14.49
C GLU A 476 4.11 -29.73 14.08
N ASN A 477 2.92 -29.19 14.34
CA ASN A 477 2.61 -27.78 14.08
C ASN A 477 3.50 -26.83 14.91
N GLY A 478 3.76 -27.16 16.18
CA GLY A 478 4.64 -26.34 17.02
C GLY A 478 6.07 -26.26 16.51
N LYS A 479 6.62 -27.38 16.03
CA LYS A 479 7.94 -27.44 15.38
C LYS A 479 7.94 -26.67 14.06
N LEU A 480 6.87 -26.73 13.27
CA LEU A 480 6.72 -25.98 12.03
C LEU A 480 6.70 -24.46 12.27
N ILE A 481 6.00 -23.98 13.30
CA ILE A 481 6.03 -22.58 13.72
C ILE A 481 7.46 -22.15 14.04
N LEU A 482 8.14 -22.85 14.95
CA LEU A 482 9.50 -22.51 15.37
C LEU A 482 10.51 -22.56 14.21
N ARG A 483 10.37 -23.53 13.31
CA ARG A 483 11.20 -23.65 12.11
C ARG A 483 11.00 -22.45 11.19
N SER A 484 9.75 -22.07 10.92
CA SER A 484 9.42 -20.94 10.04
C SER A 484 9.99 -19.62 10.57
N LEU A 485 9.88 -19.38 11.89
CA LEU A 485 10.45 -18.19 12.53
C LEU A 485 11.98 -18.18 12.45
N ARG A 486 12.62 -19.35 12.62
CA ARG A 486 14.09 -19.47 12.49
C ARG A 486 14.57 -19.24 11.06
N GLU A 487 13.88 -19.80 10.07
CA GLU A 487 14.19 -19.58 8.65
C GLU A 487 14.03 -18.11 8.27
N PHE A 488 12.97 -17.45 8.76
CA PHE A 488 12.79 -16.01 8.55
C PHE A 488 13.88 -15.17 9.22
N TRP A 489 14.27 -15.51 10.45
CA TRP A 489 15.37 -14.85 11.15
C TRP A 489 16.69 -15.02 10.38
N ALA A 490 17.00 -16.23 9.92
CA ALA A 490 18.18 -16.53 9.11
C ALA A 490 18.18 -15.74 7.79
N TYR A 491 17.02 -15.64 7.14
CA TYR A 491 16.85 -14.84 5.92
C TYR A 491 17.16 -13.37 6.15
N LYS A 492 16.65 -12.78 7.24
CA LYS A 492 16.92 -11.38 7.61
C LYS A 492 18.40 -11.12 7.95
N HIS A 493 19.16 -12.15 8.32
CA HIS A 493 20.61 -12.09 8.56
C HIS A 493 21.45 -12.56 7.37
N ASN A 494 20.85 -12.70 6.17
CA ASN A 494 21.51 -13.20 4.95
C ASN A 494 22.17 -14.58 5.11
N GLN A 495 21.69 -15.41 6.05
CA GLN A 495 22.17 -16.78 6.28
C GLN A 495 21.43 -17.82 5.44
N CYS A 496 20.30 -17.44 4.83
CA CYS A 496 19.64 -18.23 3.79
C CYS A 496 19.09 -17.32 2.69
N SER A 497 18.98 -17.86 1.47
CA SER A 497 18.50 -17.13 0.28
C SER A 497 16.98 -17.01 0.20
N SER A 498 16.24 -17.87 0.90
CA SER A 498 14.78 -17.88 0.93
C SER A 498 14.25 -18.60 2.18
N PHE A 499 12.96 -18.40 2.46
CA PHE A 499 12.22 -19.09 3.51
C PHE A 499 10.82 -19.44 2.99
N SER A 500 10.18 -20.42 3.63
CA SER A 500 8.82 -20.84 3.29
C SER A 500 7.86 -20.62 4.46
N ILE A 501 6.60 -20.27 4.17
CA ILE A 501 5.55 -20.15 5.17
C ILE A 501 4.59 -21.34 4.98
N PRO A 502 4.38 -22.19 6.00
CA PRO A 502 3.52 -23.37 5.89
C PRO A 502 2.09 -23.02 5.47
N ASN A 503 1.53 -23.81 4.56
CA ASN A 503 0.23 -23.49 3.97
C ASN A 503 -0.96 -23.71 4.94
N ASN A 504 -0.80 -24.63 5.87
CA ASN A 504 -1.81 -25.08 6.83
C ASN A 504 -1.87 -24.23 8.12
N LEU A 505 -0.96 -23.27 8.31
CA LEU A 505 -0.89 -22.43 9.51
C LEU A 505 -1.38 -21.00 9.19
N VAL A 506 -2.68 -20.80 9.32
CA VAL A 506 -3.38 -19.56 8.87
C VAL A 506 -3.05 -18.35 9.73
N VAL A 507 -2.94 -18.54 11.05
CA VAL A 507 -2.58 -17.47 12.00
C VAL A 507 -1.12 -17.08 11.77
N LEU A 508 -0.23 -18.07 11.64
CA LEU A 508 1.17 -17.82 11.37
C LEU A 508 1.36 -17.02 10.07
N LYS A 509 0.64 -17.36 8.99
CA LYS A 509 0.70 -16.58 7.75
C LYS A 509 0.33 -15.11 7.94
N SER A 510 -0.70 -14.83 8.73
CA SER A 510 -1.12 -13.47 9.04
C SER A 510 -0.06 -12.73 9.86
N LEU A 511 0.53 -13.37 10.87
CA LEU A 511 1.65 -12.80 11.64
C LEU A 511 2.88 -12.55 10.77
N MET A 512 3.22 -13.47 9.87
CA MET A 512 4.32 -13.31 8.90
C MET A 512 4.11 -12.11 7.97
N ALA A 513 2.86 -11.79 7.59
CA ALA A 513 2.57 -10.60 6.80
C ALA A 513 3.02 -9.31 7.53
N PHE A 514 2.79 -9.23 8.85
CA PHE A 514 3.32 -8.15 9.68
C PHE A 514 4.85 -8.20 9.76
N PHE A 515 5.46 -9.36 10.02
CA PHE A 515 6.93 -9.45 10.15
C PHE A 515 7.67 -9.03 8.87
N ILE A 516 7.09 -9.35 7.71
CA ILE A 516 7.69 -9.01 6.40
C ILE A 516 7.43 -7.55 6.04
N LYS A 517 6.27 -6.99 6.40
CA LYS A 517 5.84 -5.63 6.07
C LYS A 517 5.38 -4.85 7.32
N PRO A 518 6.26 -4.60 8.31
CA PRO A 518 5.83 -4.06 9.60
C PRO A 518 5.43 -2.57 9.54
N PHE A 519 5.98 -1.81 8.58
CA PHE A 519 5.96 -0.35 8.64
C PHE A 519 4.63 0.31 8.29
N GLY A 520 3.71 -0.36 7.60
CA GLY A 520 2.42 0.24 7.21
C GLY A 520 1.31 -0.80 7.05
N PHE A 521 0.10 -0.46 7.51
CA PHE A 521 -1.08 -1.32 7.31
C PHE A 521 -1.36 -1.56 5.82
N ASP A 522 -1.12 -0.55 4.97
CA ASP A 522 -1.23 -0.66 3.51
C ASP A 522 -0.23 -1.66 2.92
N GLN A 523 0.98 -1.75 3.48
CA GLN A 523 1.99 -2.72 3.05
C GLN A 523 1.62 -4.14 3.46
N ILE A 524 1.08 -4.32 4.67
CA ILE A 524 0.52 -5.60 5.13
C ILE A 524 -0.64 -6.01 4.20
N GLU A 525 -1.58 -5.11 3.94
CA GLU A 525 -2.73 -5.35 3.07
C GLU A 525 -2.30 -5.80 1.68
N ARG A 526 -1.37 -5.06 1.05
CA ARG A 526 -0.82 -5.43 -0.26
C ARG A 526 -0.16 -6.80 -0.24
N TYR A 527 0.59 -7.13 0.82
CA TYR A 527 1.22 -8.44 0.95
C TYR A 527 0.18 -9.55 1.08
N VAL A 528 -0.79 -9.39 1.98
CA VAL A 528 -1.90 -10.31 2.21
C VAL A 528 -2.67 -10.58 0.92
N GLN A 529 -3.04 -9.52 0.20
CA GLN A 529 -3.73 -9.62 -1.08
C GLN A 529 -2.87 -10.28 -2.17
N ASN A 530 -1.56 -10.08 -2.17
CA ASN A 530 -0.64 -10.67 -3.16
C ASN A 530 -0.35 -12.14 -2.88
N LYS A 531 -0.42 -12.57 -1.62
CA LYS A 531 -0.08 -13.93 -1.19
C LYS A 531 -1.29 -14.79 -0.84
N GLY A 532 -2.51 -14.25 -0.96
CA GLY A 532 -3.74 -14.95 -0.60
C GLY A 532 -3.73 -15.37 0.87
N VAL A 533 -3.27 -14.49 1.75
CA VAL A 533 -3.28 -14.75 3.19
C VAL A 533 -4.71 -14.54 3.68
N GLU A 534 -5.32 -15.62 4.16
CA GLU A 534 -6.59 -15.58 4.88
C GLU A 534 -6.35 -15.00 6.28
N ASN A 535 -7.42 -14.51 6.93
CA ASN A 535 -7.38 -14.07 8.33
C ASN A 535 -6.33 -12.98 8.65
N LYS A 536 -6.31 -11.90 7.86
CA LYS A 536 -5.37 -10.77 8.03
C LYS A 536 -5.45 -10.06 9.38
N GLU A 537 -6.53 -10.27 10.12
CA GLU A 537 -6.81 -9.66 11.41
C GLU A 537 -5.71 -9.88 12.45
N TYR A 538 -5.04 -11.03 12.47
CA TYR A 538 -4.03 -11.33 13.49
C TYR A 538 -2.73 -10.52 13.30
N GLY A 539 -2.27 -10.34 12.06
CA GLY A 539 -1.15 -9.45 11.75
C GLY A 539 -1.49 -7.97 12.03
N TYR A 540 -2.73 -7.56 11.76
CA TYR A 540 -3.23 -6.22 12.09
C TYR A 540 -3.26 -5.99 13.60
N MET A 541 -3.82 -6.95 14.35
CA MET A 541 -3.86 -6.95 15.81
C MET A 541 -2.46 -6.81 16.39
N LEU A 542 -1.50 -7.62 15.91
CA LEU A 542 -0.13 -7.57 16.42
C LEU A 542 0.53 -6.22 16.17
N ARG A 543 0.37 -5.64 14.97
CA ARG A 543 0.86 -4.29 14.69
C ARG A 543 0.22 -3.27 15.63
N GLY A 544 -1.10 -3.33 15.81
CA GLY A 544 -1.86 -2.44 16.67
C GLY A 544 -1.45 -2.52 18.14
N ALA A 545 -1.30 -3.75 18.65
CA ALA A 545 -0.82 -4.03 20.01
C ALA A 545 0.59 -3.47 20.25
N PHE A 546 1.45 -3.51 19.22
CA PHE A 546 2.83 -3.05 19.34
C PHE A 546 2.95 -1.52 19.36
N ILE A 547 2.33 -0.82 18.41
CA ILE A 547 2.53 0.63 18.24
C ILE A 547 1.56 1.48 19.08
N GLY A 548 0.38 0.94 19.39
CA GLY A 548 -0.70 1.64 20.06
C GLY A 548 -1.57 2.52 19.17
N TYR A 549 -2.76 2.84 19.66
CA TYR A 549 -3.79 3.59 18.93
C TYR A 549 -3.33 5.00 18.54
N ALA A 550 -2.62 5.69 19.42
CA ALA A 550 -2.12 7.05 19.18
C ALA A 550 -1.25 7.13 17.91
N ALA A 551 -0.53 6.06 17.56
CA ALA A 551 0.33 6.00 16.38
C ALA A 551 -0.41 5.69 15.06
N PHE A 552 -1.72 5.47 15.09
CA PHE A 552 -2.48 5.20 13.86
C PHE A 552 -2.65 6.47 13.03
N PRO A 553 -2.49 6.39 11.70
CA PRO A 553 -2.75 7.53 10.83
C PRO A 553 -4.26 7.79 10.74
N LYS A 554 -4.63 9.06 10.60
CA LYS A 554 -6.02 9.50 10.42
C LYS A 554 -6.76 8.72 9.34
N THR A 555 -6.11 8.48 8.19
CA THR A 555 -6.71 7.75 7.05
C THR A 555 -7.14 6.33 7.41
N PHE A 556 -6.46 5.68 8.35
CA PHE A 556 -6.82 4.34 8.82
C PHE A 556 -8.05 4.37 9.72
N THR A 557 -8.12 5.35 10.63
CA THR A 557 -9.21 5.44 11.60
C THR A 557 -10.48 6.06 11.03
N ASP A 558 -10.37 7.01 10.10
CA ASP A 558 -11.51 7.67 9.47
C ASP A 558 -12.38 6.69 8.67
N ALA A 559 -11.77 5.64 8.13
CA ALA A 559 -12.48 4.54 7.47
C ALA A 559 -13.48 3.83 8.41
N LEU A 560 -13.24 3.86 9.72
CA LEU A 560 -14.14 3.29 10.74
C LEU A 560 -15.13 4.33 11.26
N TYR A 561 -14.65 5.54 11.54
CA TYR A 561 -15.44 6.58 12.19
C TYR A 561 -16.49 7.24 11.29
N GLY A 562 -16.41 7.03 9.97
CA GLY A 562 -17.44 7.42 9.01
C GLY A 562 -18.76 6.63 9.14
N ASP A 563 -18.76 5.46 9.81
CA ASP A 563 -19.96 4.63 9.94
C ASP A 563 -20.29 4.33 11.41
N LYS A 564 -21.47 4.80 11.85
CA LYS A 564 -21.98 4.60 13.20
C LYS A 564 -22.16 3.12 13.57
N ASN A 565 -22.49 2.28 12.59
CA ASN A 565 -22.67 0.84 12.83
C ASN A 565 -21.35 0.13 13.14
N ILE A 566 -20.22 0.72 12.76
CA ILE A 566 -18.88 0.19 13.03
C ILE A 566 -18.36 0.72 14.36
N TYR A 567 -18.30 2.05 14.51
CA TYR A 567 -17.55 2.60 15.64
C TYR A 567 -18.30 2.54 16.97
N ILE A 568 -19.64 2.53 16.99
CA ILE A 568 -20.41 2.48 18.25
C ILE A 568 -20.16 1.16 19.00
N PRO A 569 -20.33 -0.04 18.39
CA PRO A 569 -20.03 -1.30 19.07
C PRO A 569 -18.57 -1.41 19.51
N MET A 570 -17.64 -0.89 18.69
CA MET A 570 -16.22 -0.85 19.01
C MET A 570 -15.96 -0.01 20.27
N ASP A 571 -16.56 1.19 20.36
CA ASP A 571 -16.42 2.09 21.51
C ASP A 571 -17.01 1.50 22.80
N GLU A 572 -18.15 0.82 22.71
CA GLU A 572 -18.78 0.13 23.85
C GLU A 572 -17.87 -0.97 24.40
N TYR A 573 -17.26 -1.76 23.51
CA TYR A 573 -16.28 -2.76 23.89
C TYR A 573 -15.02 -2.14 24.49
N LEU A 574 -14.47 -1.09 23.85
CA LEU A 574 -13.30 -0.34 24.36
C LEU A 574 -13.55 0.29 25.73
N THR A 575 -14.78 0.73 26.01
CA THR A 575 -15.20 1.25 27.33
C THR A 575 -15.12 0.13 28.38
N THR A 576 -15.55 -1.07 28.02
CA THR A 576 -15.48 -2.24 28.90
C THR A 576 -14.03 -2.63 29.19
N ILE A 577 -13.17 -2.63 28.16
CA ILE A 577 -11.74 -2.92 28.29
C ILE A 577 -11.03 -1.88 29.16
N HIS A 578 -11.34 -0.59 28.98
CA HIS A 578 -10.76 0.48 29.81
C HIS A 578 -11.01 0.21 31.31
N LYS A 579 -12.25 -0.10 31.68
CA LYS A 579 -12.61 -0.42 33.07
C LYS A 579 -11.90 -1.67 33.61
N GLN A 580 -11.67 -2.68 32.76
CA GLN A 580 -10.92 -3.87 33.15
C GLN A 580 -9.44 -3.56 33.40
N VAL A 581 -8.83 -2.67 32.60
CA VAL A 581 -7.45 -2.21 32.82
C VAL A 581 -7.34 -1.47 34.14
N GLU A 582 -8.27 -0.55 34.44
CA GLU A 582 -8.29 0.16 35.73
C GLU A 582 -8.42 -0.79 36.92
N ALA A 583 -9.21 -1.88 36.80
CA ALA A 583 -9.39 -2.85 37.86
C ALA A 583 -8.18 -3.79 38.07
N GLN A 584 -7.43 -4.11 37.01
CA GLN A 584 -6.32 -5.08 37.05
C GLN A 584 -4.98 -4.44 37.46
N TYR A 585 -4.89 -3.12 37.40
CA TYR A 585 -3.74 -2.34 37.86
C TYR A 585 -4.18 -1.39 38.97
N PRO A 586 -4.69 -1.88 40.12
CA PRO A 586 -5.18 -0.98 41.17
C PRO A 586 -4.07 -0.01 41.59
N CYS A 587 -4.42 1.26 41.74
CA CYS A 587 -3.52 2.26 42.29
C CYS A 587 -3.82 2.39 43.79
N ASP A 588 -2.78 2.31 44.63
CA ASP A 588 -2.88 2.33 46.10
C ASP A 588 -3.19 3.71 46.70
#